data_AF-A0A6N6K8K0-F1
#
_entry.id   AF-A0A6N6K8K0-F1
#
_cell.length_a   1.000
_cell.length_b   1.000
_cell.length_c   1.000
_cell.angle_alpha   90.00
_cell.angle_beta   90.00
_cell.angle_gamma   90.00
#
_symmetry.space_group_name_H-M   'P 1'
#
loop_
_entity.id
_entity.type
_entity.pdbx_description
1 polymer ?
#
loop_
_entity_poly.entity_id
_entity_poly.type
_entity_poly.pdbx_seq_one_letter_code
_entity_poly.pdbx_strand_id
1 'polypeptide(L)' 'MGVSQESIKLKMGKKDKWYNDPQMVGTLLLFWPPVGIYGLHKSEAINPKWKKLTYATLAMVCILLAMAFIV' A
#
# COMPACT_ATOMS: atom_id res chain seq x y z
N MET A 1 5.51 41.92 -3.23
CA MET A 1 5.97 40.71 -2.51
C MET A 1 4.78 39.78 -2.30
N GLY A 2 4.48 38.90 -3.26
CA GLY A 2 3.28 38.02 -3.24
C GLY A 2 3.59 36.52 -3.31
N VAL A 3 4.86 36.13 -3.27
CA VAL A 3 5.33 34.76 -3.61
C VAL A 3 5.26 33.77 -2.42
N SER A 4 4.62 34.15 -1.31
CA SER A 4 4.62 33.32 -0.09
C SER A 4 3.35 32.46 0.04
N GLN A 5 2.18 32.90 -0.43
CA GLN A 5 0.92 32.20 -0.16
C GLN A 5 0.63 31.02 -1.10
N GLU A 6 0.95 31.12 -2.40
CA GLU A 6 0.79 29.99 -3.35
C GLU A 6 1.73 28.82 -3.04
N SER A 7 2.97 29.12 -2.66
CA SER A 7 4.00 28.15 -2.26
C SER A 7 3.60 27.35 -1.01
N ILE A 8 2.89 27.98 -0.08
CA ILE A 8 2.38 27.36 1.15
C ILE A 8 1.11 26.54 0.86
N LYS A 9 0.23 27.01 -0.03
CA LYS A 9 -0.98 26.28 -0.46
C LYS A 9 -0.65 24.99 -1.24
N LEU A 10 0.43 25.00 -2.03
CA LEU A 10 0.93 23.82 -2.75
C LEU A 10 1.48 22.73 -1.82
N LYS A 11 2.06 23.10 -0.67
CA LYS A 11 2.53 22.12 0.33
C LYS A 11 1.40 21.48 1.13
N MET A 12 0.32 22.22 1.43
CA MET A 12 -0.83 21.68 2.17
C MET A 12 -1.76 20.77 1.34
N GLY A 13 -1.57 20.71 0.01
CA GLY A 13 -2.42 19.92 -0.91
C GLY A 13 -1.98 18.46 -1.10
N LYS A 14 -0.74 18.10 -0.76
CA LYS A 14 -0.30 16.71 -0.70
C LYS A 14 -0.50 16.21 0.72
N LYS A 15 -1.76 15.95 1.09
CA LYS A 15 -2.00 14.96 2.16
C LYS A 15 -1.31 13.69 1.68
N ASP A 16 -0.17 13.34 2.27
CA ASP A 16 0.51 12.09 1.96
C ASP A 16 -0.52 10.98 2.14
N LYS A 17 -0.98 10.45 1.01
CA LYS A 17 -2.07 9.50 1.01
C LYS A 17 -1.55 8.28 1.73
N TRP A 18 -2.37 7.73 2.61
CA TRP A 18 -1.98 6.62 3.48
C TRP A 18 -1.33 5.44 2.71
N TYR A 19 -1.71 5.25 1.45
CA TYR A 19 -1.18 4.21 0.59
C TYR A 19 0.19 4.52 -0.05
N ASN A 20 0.69 5.76 0.00
CA ASN A 20 2.03 6.11 -0.48
C ASN A 20 3.13 5.68 0.49
N ASP A 21 2.78 5.37 1.73
CA ASP A 21 3.72 4.86 2.70
C ASP A 21 3.74 3.31 2.66
N PRO A 22 4.87 2.68 2.24
CA PRO A 22 4.94 1.23 2.10
C PRO A 22 4.87 0.49 3.44
N GLN A 23 5.31 1.12 4.55
CA GLN A 23 5.15 0.52 5.88
C GLN A 23 3.68 0.46 6.24
N MET A 24 2.94 1.55 6.03
CA MET A 24 1.52 1.61 6.35
C MET A 24 0.69 0.66 5.48
N VAL A 25 1.00 0.55 4.19
CA VAL A 25 0.38 -0.46 3.31
C VAL A 25 0.70 -1.88 3.79
N GLY A 26 1.93 -2.15 4.22
CA GLY A 26 2.34 -3.46 4.75
C GLY A 26 1.63 -3.82 6.06
N THR A 27 1.50 -2.86 6.99
CA THR A 27 0.74 -3.06 8.24
C THR A 27 -0.73 -3.30 7.94
N LEU A 28 -1.34 -2.53 7.04
CA LEU A 28 -2.72 -2.78 6.64
C LEU A 28 -2.88 -4.10 5.90
N LEU A 29 -1.87 -4.60 5.19
CA LEU A 29 -1.95 -5.91 4.54
C LEU A 29 -2.07 -7.06 5.54
N LEU A 30 -1.39 -6.95 6.69
CA LEU A 30 -1.44 -7.95 7.75
C LEU A 30 -2.68 -7.80 8.64
N PHE A 31 -3.05 -6.56 8.97
CA PHE A 31 -4.15 -6.29 9.91
C PHE A 31 -5.52 -6.25 9.22
N TRP A 32 -5.57 -5.74 7.99
CA TRP A 32 -6.77 -5.62 7.18
C TRP A 32 -6.49 -5.93 5.70
N PRO A 33 -6.36 -7.22 5.34
CA PRO A 33 -5.94 -7.65 4.02
C PRO A 33 -6.67 -6.95 2.86
N PRO A 34 -8.01 -6.75 2.88
CA PRO A 34 -8.70 -6.04 1.79
C PRO A 34 -8.19 -4.61 1.55
N VAL A 35 -7.90 -3.90 2.63
CA VAL A 35 -7.49 -2.49 2.57
C VAL A 35 -6.00 -2.44 2.24
N GLY A 36 -5.16 -3.29 2.84
CA GLY A 36 -3.75 -3.39 2.45
C GLY A 36 -3.56 -3.74 0.98
N ILE A 37 -4.34 -4.67 0.44
CA ILE A 37 -4.34 -5.01 -1.00
C ILE A 37 -4.76 -3.80 -1.84
N TYR A 38 -5.80 -3.08 -1.43
CA TYR A 38 -6.24 -1.86 -2.11
C TYR A 38 -5.15 -0.78 -2.10
N GLY A 39 -4.50 -0.57 -0.96
CA GLY A 39 -3.39 0.36 -0.80
C GLY A 39 -2.21 -0.02 -1.68
N LEU A 40 -1.84 -1.29 -1.71
CA LEU A 40 -0.76 -1.82 -2.55
C LEU A 40 -1.04 -1.62 -4.04
N HIS A 41 -2.29 -1.85 -4.47
CA HIS A 41 -2.70 -1.63 -5.84
C HIS A 41 -2.63 -0.15 -6.23
N LYS A 42 -3.16 0.74 -5.38
CA LYS A 42 -3.27 2.18 -5.63
C LYS A 42 -1.97 2.97 -5.39
N SER A 43 -1.03 2.40 -4.66
CA SER A 43 0.24 3.06 -4.34
C SER A 43 1.10 3.28 -5.59
N GLU A 44 1.42 4.52 -5.90
CA GLU A 44 2.35 4.87 -6.99
C GLU A 44 3.81 4.83 -6.50
N ALA A 45 4.01 4.89 -5.18
CA ALA A 45 5.32 4.80 -4.54
C ALA A 45 5.92 3.38 -4.57
N ILE A 46 5.07 2.35 -4.61
CA ILE A 46 5.52 0.95 -4.60
C ILE A 46 5.83 0.49 -6.02
N ASN A 47 7.08 0.10 -6.25
CA ASN A 47 7.54 -0.40 -7.54
C ASN A 47 6.68 -1.60 -7.99
N PRO A 48 6.27 -1.68 -9.27
CA PRO A 48 5.44 -2.78 -9.78
C PRO A 48 6.02 -4.19 -9.53
N LYS A 49 7.35 -4.34 -9.47
CA LYS A 49 7.99 -5.61 -9.06
C LYS A 49 7.60 -6.04 -7.66
N TRP A 50 7.61 -5.10 -6.70
CA TRP A 50 7.23 -5.37 -5.32
C TRP A 50 5.74 -5.71 -5.21
N LYS A 51 4.86 -5.01 -5.95
CA LYS A 51 3.43 -5.35 -5.97
C LYS A 51 3.19 -6.80 -6.40
N LYS A 52 3.87 -7.24 -7.47
CA LYS A 52 3.75 -8.61 -7.98
C LYS A 52 4.30 -9.64 -6.98
N LEU A 53 5.41 -9.32 -6.31
CA LEU A 53 5.98 -10.17 -5.27
C LEU A 53 5.00 -10.33 -4.10
N THR A 54 4.44 -9.23 -3.58
CA THR A 54 3.50 -9.27 -2.45
C THR A 54 2.25 -10.09 -2.79
N TYR A 55 1.70 -9.93 -4.00
CA TYR A 55 0.56 -10.74 -4.46
C TYR A 55 0.91 -12.23 -4.58
N ALA A 56 2.10 -12.55 -5.11
CA ALA A 56 2.56 -13.93 -5.23
C ALA A 56 2.77 -14.58 -3.86
N THR A 57 3.38 -13.86 -2.91
CA THR A 57 3.54 -14.30 -1.53
C THR A 57 2.18 -14.52 -0.86
N LEU A 58 1.24 -13.59 -1.01
CA LEU A 58 -0.11 -13.72 -0.45
C LEU A 58 -0.84 -14.95 -1.02
N ALA A 59 -0.75 -15.19 -2.34
CA ALA A 59 -1.32 -16.37 -2.98
C ALA A 59 -0.70 -17.67 -2.44
N MET A 60 0.63 -17.72 -2.28
CA MET A 60 1.32 -18.87 -1.67
C MET A 60 0.86 -19.14 -0.24
N VAL A 61 0.72 -18.09 0.58
CA VAL A 61 0.23 -18.21 1.96
C VAL A 61 -1.21 -18.75 1.98
N CYS A 62 -2.08 -18.25 1.09
CA CYS A 62 -3.45 -18.76 0.97
C CYS A 62 -3.48 -20.25 0.56
N ILE A 63 -2.63 -20.65 -0.39
CA ILE A 63 -2.53 -22.05 -0.84
C ILE A 63 -2.01 -22.95 0.30
N LEU A 64 -0.98 -22.50 1.03
CA LEU A 64 -0.43 -23.22 2.19
C LEU A 64 -1.47 -23.38 3.30
N LEU A 65 -2.20 -22.31 3.63
CA LEU A 65 -3.30 -22.36 4.58
C LEU A 65 -4.40 -23.32 4.13
N ALA A 66 -4.81 -23.26 2.85
CA ALA A 66 -5.81 -24.17 2.31
C ALA A 66 -5.35 -25.63 2.40
N MET A 67 -4.08 -25.93 2.07
CA MET A 67 -3.53 -27.28 2.24
C MET A 67 -3.54 -27.71 3.72
N ALA A 68 -3.15 -26.81 4.63
CA ALA A 68 -3.11 -27.11 6.07
C ALA A 68 -4.50 -27.32 6.70
N PHE A 69 -5.55 -26.75 6.11
CA PHE A 69 -6.94 -26.96 6.56
C PHE A 69 -7.63 -28.16 5.88
N ILE A 70 -7.11 -28.62 4.74
CA ILE A 70 -7.64 -29.78 3.99
C ILE A 70 -7.00 -31.11 4.45
N VAL A 71 -5.74 -31.07 4.90
CA VAL A 71 -5.06 -32.18 5.60
C VAL A 71 -5.60 -32.34 7.02
#